data_AF-A0AA50Q3D9-F1
#
_entry.id   AF-A0AA50Q3D9-F1
#
_cell.length_a   1.000
_cell.length_b   1.000
_cell.length_c   1.000
_cell.angle_alpha   90.00
_cell.angle_beta   90.00
_cell.angle_gamma   90.00
#
_symmetry.space_group_name_H-M   'P 1'
#
loop_
_entity.id
_entity.type
_entity.pdbx_description
1 polymer ?
#
loop_
_entity_poly.entity_id
_entity_poly.type
_entity_poly.pdbx_seq_one_letter_code
_entity_poly.pdbx_strand_id
1 'polypeptide(L)'
;EITKSVFMSQSTDIYANLALEDWMYRNMDFSNHHIMMVWRNEPCVVIGRHQNPWLEANVPFLAERQIALARRNSGGGTVYHDRGNLNITFFTPRERYNRKHNLELIKRALYRGFGI
;
A
#
# COMPACT_ATOMS: atom_id res chain seq x y z
N GLU A 1 0.62 23.46 -13.99
CA GLU A 1 1.78 23.04 -13.19
C GLU A 1 1.39 21.81 -12.38
N ILE A 2 2.30 20.84 -12.14
CA ILE A 2 1.95 19.62 -11.40
C ILE A 2 2.23 19.83 -9.92
N THR A 3 1.18 19.80 -9.09
CA THR A 3 1.29 19.81 -7.64
C THR A 3 1.72 18.42 -7.15
N LYS A 4 2.59 18.36 -6.14
CA LYS A 4 3.05 17.11 -5.53
C LYS A 4 2.78 17.15 -4.03
N SER A 5 2.21 16.08 -3.48
CA SER A 5 1.94 15.96 -2.04
C SER A 5 2.31 14.59 -1.50
N VAL A 6 2.70 14.56 -0.23
CA VAL A 6 2.95 13.33 0.52
C VAL A 6 1.96 13.26 1.68
N PHE A 7 1.22 12.17 1.76
CA PHE A 7 0.31 11.89 2.88
C PHE A 7 0.89 10.75 3.70
N MET A 8 0.94 10.92 5.02
CA MET A 8 1.36 9.87 5.94
C MET A 8 0.18 9.47 6.80
N SER A 9 -0.32 8.25 6.60
CA SER A 9 -1.41 7.74 7.45
C SER A 9 -0.93 7.60 8.89
N GLN A 10 -1.73 8.11 9.82
CA GLN A 10 -1.51 7.94 11.26
C GLN A 10 -2.16 6.66 11.79
N SER A 11 -2.99 6.00 10.99
CA SER A 11 -3.61 4.72 11.34
C SER A 11 -2.65 3.57 11.09
N THR A 12 -2.64 2.60 11.99
CA THR A 12 -2.00 1.29 11.81
C THR A 12 -3.02 0.18 11.53
N ASP A 13 -4.30 0.51 11.34
CA ASP A 13 -5.32 -0.47 10.97
C ASP A 13 -5.33 -0.70 9.44
N ILE A 14 -5.20 -1.97 9.03
CA ILE A 14 -5.14 -2.36 7.62
C ILE A 14 -6.43 -1.99 6.86
N TYR A 15 -7.59 -2.11 7.51
CA TYR A 15 -8.87 -1.84 6.84
C TYR A 15 -9.06 -0.34 6.63
N ALA A 16 -8.73 0.47 7.63
CA ALA A 16 -8.75 1.93 7.54
C ALA A 16 -7.78 2.45 6.48
N ASN A 17 -6.57 1.89 6.40
CA ASN A 17 -5.58 2.30 5.40
C ASN A 17 -5.99 1.90 3.98
N LEU A 18 -6.53 0.70 3.76
CA LEU A 18 -7.08 0.30 2.45
C LEU A 18 -8.31 1.14 2.08
N ALA A 19 -9.17 1.48 3.05
CA ALA A 19 -10.31 2.35 2.82
C ALA A 19 -9.87 3.77 2.44
N LEU A 20 -8.84 4.32 3.10
CA LEU A 20 -8.26 5.62 2.75
C LEU A 20 -7.66 5.58 1.33
N GLU A 21 -6.90 4.53 1.00
CA GLU A 21 -6.34 4.35 -0.34
C GLU A 21 -7.44 4.35 -1.42
N ASP A 22 -8.51 3.57 -1.23
CA ASP A 22 -9.63 3.50 -2.17
C ASP A 22 -10.43 4.82 -2.22
N TRP A 23 -10.60 5.48 -1.08
CA TRP A 23 -11.27 6.78 -1.02
C TRP A 23 -10.47 7.84 -1.78
N MET A 24 -9.15 7.93 -1.57
CA MET A 24 -8.30 8.85 -2.32
C MET A 24 -8.39 8.56 -3.81
N TYR A 25 -8.29 7.28 -4.20
CA TYR A 25 -8.39 6.85 -5.59
C TYR A 25 -9.69 7.29 -6.28
N ARG A 26 -10.83 7.22 -5.56
CA ARG A 26 -12.15 7.53 -6.12
C ARG A 26 -12.53 9.00 -6.07
N ASN A 27 -12.01 9.76 -5.11
CA ASN A 27 -12.53 11.09 -4.78
C ASN A 27 -11.56 12.23 -5.08
N MET A 28 -10.27 11.96 -5.32
CA MET A 28 -9.29 13.00 -5.64
C MET A 28 -9.04 13.12 -7.15
N ASP A 29 -8.78 14.33 -7.62
CA ASP A 29 -8.34 14.58 -9.00
C ASP A 29 -6.82 14.49 -9.10
N PHE A 30 -6.32 13.53 -9.88
CA PHE A 30 -4.89 13.34 -10.10
C PHE A 30 -4.37 13.97 -11.39
N SER A 31 -5.23 14.64 -12.17
CA SER A 31 -4.86 15.19 -13.50
C SER A 31 -3.66 16.13 -13.43
N ASN A 32 -3.60 16.97 -12.40
CA ASN A 32 -2.49 17.88 -12.12
C ASN A 32 -1.94 17.75 -10.68
N HIS A 33 -2.30 16.68 -9.97
CA HIS A 33 -1.89 16.46 -8.58
C HIS A 33 -1.35 15.04 -8.41
N HIS A 34 -0.04 14.94 -8.15
CA HIS A 34 0.61 13.66 -7.90
C HIS A 34 0.74 13.45 -6.39
N ILE A 35 0.29 12.29 -5.91
CA ILE A 35 0.26 11.99 -4.48
C ILE A 35 1.07 10.73 -4.19
N MET A 36 1.87 10.78 -3.13
CA MET A 36 2.47 9.61 -2.51
C MET A 36 1.87 9.42 -1.12
N MET A 37 1.19 8.31 -0.88
CA MET A 37 0.70 7.92 0.44
C MET A 37 1.67 6.92 1.05
N VAL A 38 2.10 7.17 2.29
CA VAL A 38 2.99 6.32 3.07
C VAL A 38 2.23 5.83 4.30
N TRP A 39 2.27 4.52 4.55
CA TRP A 39 1.45 3.89 5.59
C TRP A 39 2.08 2.59 6.08
N ARG A 40 1.68 2.17 7.29
CA ARG A 40 2.12 0.93 7.95
C ARG A 40 0.93 0.32 8.68
N ASN A 41 0.98 -0.96 8.96
CA ASN A 41 -0.10 -1.67 9.65
C ASN A 41 0.43 -2.40 10.89
N GLU A 42 -0.45 -2.65 11.86
CA GLU A 42 -0.28 -3.74 12.80
C GLU A 42 -0.21 -5.09 12.06
N PRO A 43 0.26 -6.17 12.73
CA PRO A 43 0.29 -7.52 12.17
C PRO A 43 -0.97 -7.87 11.35
N CYS A 44 -0.79 -8.04 10.05
CA CYS A 44 -1.87 -8.43 9.15
C CYS A 44 -1.37 -9.22 7.94
N VAL A 45 -2.22 -10.09 7.41
CA VAL A 45 -2.05 -10.72 6.11
C VAL A 45 -2.94 -10.01 5.09
N VAL A 46 -2.35 -9.60 3.97
CA VAL A 46 -3.05 -8.90 2.89
C VAL A 46 -3.03 -9.75 1.62
N ILE A 47 -4.18 -10.28 1.24
CA ILE A 47 -4.36 -11.07 0.03
C ILE A 47 -4.78 -10.18 -1.15
N GLY A 48 -4.40 -10.58 -2.36
CA GLY A 48 -4.83 -9.95 -3.61
C GLY A 48 -6.32 -10.15 -3.91
N ARG A 49 -6.87 -9.28 -4.75
CA ARG A 49 -8.31 -9.23 -5.09
C ARG A 49 -8.91 -10.59 -5.43
N HIS A 50 -8.21 -11.43 -6.18
CA HIS A 50 -8.72 -12.69 -6.73
C HIS A 50 -8.18 -13.96 -6.03
N GLN A 51 -7.53 -13.83 -4.86
CA GLN A 51 -6.95 -14.97 -4.17
C GLN A 51 -7.93 -15.68 -3.22
N ASN A 52 -7.70 -16.97 -2.99
CA ASN A 52 -8.42 -17.75 -1.98
C ASN A 52 -7.65 -17.68 -0.64
N PRO A 53 -8.23 -17.08 0.43
CA PRO A 53 -7.51 -16.92 1.71
C PRO A 53 -7.08 -18.25 2.34
N TRP A 54 -7.87 -19.33 2.16
CA TRP A 54 -7.59 -20.65 2.73
C TRP A 54 -6.41 -21.37 2.06
N LEU A 55 -6.06 -21.01 0.83
CA LEU A 55 -4.89 -21.56 0.14
C LEU A 55 -3.61 -20.75 0.40
N GLU A 56 -3.77 -19.50 0.83
CA GLU A 56 -2.70 -18.51 0.86
C GLU A 56 -2.20 -18.22 2.28
N ALA A 57 -3.03 -18.50 3.29
CA ALA A 57 -2.71 -18.23 4.67
C ALA A 57 -3.32 -19.27 5.60
N ASN A 58 -2.69 -19.47 6.77
CA ASN A 58 -3.25 -20.27 7.84
C ASN A 58 -4.33 -19.46 8.59
N VAL A 59 -5.53 -19.38 8.01
CA VAL A 59 -6.65 -18.58 8.55
C VAL A 59 -6.99 -18.92 10.00
N PRO A 60 -7.03 -20.19 10.44
CA PRO A 60 -7.23 -20.52 11.85
C PRO A 60 -6.17 -19.90 12.77
N PHE A 61 -4.89 -19.98 12.39
CA PHE A 61 -3.80 -19.37 13.16
C PHE A 61 -3.92 -17.84 13.22
N LEU A 62 -4.29 -17.20 12.11
CA LEU A 62 -4.49 -15.74 12.09
C LEU A 62 -5.61 -15.32 13.05
N ALA A 63 -6.73 -16.05 13.04
CA ALA A 63 -7.85 -15.79 13.93
C ALA A 63 -7.46 -15.99 15.41
N GLU A 64 -6.76 -17.08 15.73
CA GLU A 64 -6.27 -17.38 17.09
C GLU A 64 -5.32 -16.29 17.61
N ARG A 65 -4.43 -15.80 16.75
CA ARG A 65 -3.43 -14.77 17.09
C ARG A 65 -3.94 -13.34 16.93
N GLN A 66 -5.21 -13.15 16.59
CA GLN A 66 -5.80 -11.83 16.32
C GLN A 66 -5.03 -11.02 15.25
N ILE A 67 -4.45 -11.72 14.26
CA ILE A 67 -3.78 -11.11 13.12
C ILE A 67 -4.84 -10.84 12.05
N ALA A 68 -4.94 -9.58 11.61
CA ALA A 68 -5.96 -9.20 10.64
C ALA A 68 -5.74 -9.88 9.29
N LEU A 69 -6.83 -10.24 8.60
CA LEU A 69 -6.81 -10.77 7.24
C LEU A 69 -7.61 -9.83 6.34
N ALA A 70 -6.93 -9.13 5.43
CA ALA A 70 -7.54 -8.17 4.54
C ALA A 70 -7.38 -8.56 3.07
N ARG A 71 -8.39 -8.21 2.25
CA ARG A 71 -8.33 -8.34 0.79
C ARG A 71 -8.19 -6.95 0.18
N ARG A 72 -7.12 -6.71 -0.57
CA ARG A 72 -6.91 -5.41 -1.25
C ARG A 72 -7.60 -5.37 -2.61
N ASN A 73 -7.86 -4.16 -3.11
CA ASN A 73 -8.50 -3.93 -4.40
C ASN A 73 -7.60 -4.27 -5.60
N SER A 74 -6.28 -4.24 -5.43
CA SER A 74 -5.31 -4.61 -6.45
C SER A 74 -5.10 -6.14 -6.53
N GLY A 75 -4.63 -6.60 -7.70
CA GLY A 75 -4.22 -8.00 -7.90
C GLY A 75 -2.86 -8.32 -7.27
N GLY A 76 -2.26 -9.43 -7.68
CA GLY A 76 -0.99 -9.93 -7.15
C GLY A 76 -1.16 -10.97 -6.03
N GLY A 77 -0.07 -11.28 -5.34
CA GLY A 77 0.00 -12.34 -4.32
C GLY A 77 -0.29 -11.88 -2.89
N THR A 78 -0.09 -12.78 -1.94
CA THR A 78 -0.29 -12.56 -0.51
C THR A 78 0.98 -12.03 0.15
N VAL A 79 0.84 -11.07 1.06
CA VAL A 79 1.96 -10.49 1.83
C VAL A 79 1.59 -10.35 3.31
N TYR A 80 2.60 -10.38 4.17
CA TYR A 80 2.44 -10.11 5.61
C TYR A 80 3.02 -8.73 5.93
N HIS A 81 2.28 -7.94 6.70
CA HIS A 81 2.71 -6.63 7.17
C HIS A 81 2.79 -6.63 8.69
N ASP A 82 3.70 -5.81 9.20
CA ASP A 82 3.79 -5.38 10.58
C ASP A 82 4.36 -3.95 10.62
N ARG A 83 4.70 -3.44 11.81
CA ARG A 83 5.28 -2.10 11.97
C ARG A 83 6.67 -1.92 11.33
N GLY A 84 7.35 -3.02 11.00
CA GLY A 84 8.63 -3.02 10.26
C GLY A 84 8.45 -2.95 8.75
N ASN A 85 7.25 -3.23 8.23
CA ASN A 85 6.94 -3.13 6.81
C ASN A 85 6.37 -1.75 6.45
N LEU A 86 6.98 -1.07 5.47
CA LEU A 86 6.51 0.20 4.92
C LEU A 86 5.72 -0.02 3.63
N ASN A 87 4.50 0.51 3.58
CA ASN A 87 3.64 0.51 2.39
C ASN A 87 3.63 1.90 1.75
N ILE A 88 3.70 1.93 0.42
CA ILE A 88 3.75 3.17 -0.35
C ILE A 88 2.81 3.05 -1.55
N THR A 89 1.86 3.96 -1.66
CA THR A 89 0.94 4.07 -2.80
C THR A 89 1.26 5.34 -3.58
N PHE A 90 1.38 5.21 -4.90
CA PHE A 90 1.58 6.34 -5.81
C PHE A 90 0.32 6.58 -6.64
N PHE A 91 -0.29 7.76 -6.47
CA PHE A 91 -1.42 8.21 -7.28
C PHE A 91 -0.93 9.17 -8.36
N THR A 92 -1.19 8.80 -9.61
CA THR A 92 -0.83 9.55 -10.82
C THR A 92 -1.93 9.36 -11.86
N PRO A 93 -2.12 10.31 -12.79
CA PRO A 93 -3.07 10.13 -13.87
C PRO A 93 -2.60 8.98 -14.77
N ARG A 94 -3.54 8.34 -15.46
CA ARG A 94 -3.29 7.09 -16.21
C ARG A 94 -2.17 7.24 -17.24
N GLU A 95 -2.11 8.40 -17.89
CA GLU A 95 -1.12 8.75 -18.93
C GLU A 95 0.31 8.86 -18.36
N ARG A 96 0.43 9.13 -17.05
CA ARG A 96 1.71 9.27 -16.34
C ARG A 96 2.02 8.08 -15.44
N TYR A 97 1.16 7.07 -15.40
CA TYR A 97 1.37 5.87 -14.60
C TYR A 97 2.64 5.15 -15.06
N ASN A 98 3.68 5.14 -14.21
CA ASN A 98 4.95 4.52 -14.51
C ASN A 98 5.56 3.83 -13.28
N ARG A 99 5.31 2.53 -13.17
CA ARG A 99 5.84 1.70 -12.07
C ARG A 99 7.37 1.69 -12.00
N LYS A 100 8.07 1.70 -13.14
CA LYS A 100 9.55 1.70 -13.17
C LYS A 100 10.10 2.99 -12.57
N HIS A 101 9.48 4.13 -12.89
CA HIS A 101 9.85 5.42 -12.32
C HIS A 101 9.64 5.44 -10.80
N ASN A 102 8.52 4.92 -10.31
CA ASN A 102 8.23 4.85 -8.87
C ASN A 102 9.30 4.02 -8.14
N LEU A 103 9.67 2.86 -8.68
CA LEU A 103 10.72 2.01 -8.10
C LEU A 103 12.11 2.68 -8.14
N GLU A 104 12.43 3.39 -9.21
CA GLU A 104 13.68 4.13 -9.30
C GLU A 104 13.74 5.28 -8.28
N LEU A 105 12.61 5.94 -7.98
CA LEU A 105 12.52 6.92 -6.91
C LEU A 105 12.82 6.29 -5.54
N ILE A 106 12.23 5.13 -5.25
CA ILE A 106 12.49 4.38 -4.01
C ILE A 106 13.97 3.96 -3.94
N LYS A 107 14.50 3.37 -5.00
CA LYS A 107 15.92 2.97 -5.08
C LYS A 107 16.86 4.14 -4.79
N ARG A 108 16.61 5.31 -5.37
CA ARG A 108 17.43 6.51 -5.11
C ARG A 108 17.32 6.99 -3.67
N ALA A 109 16.14 6.92 -3.07
CA ALA A 109 15.95 7.27 -1.67
C ALA A 109 16.73 6.31 -0.75
N LEU A 110 16.67 5.02 -1.04
CA LEU A 110 17.42 3.99 -0.31
C LEU A 110 18.94 4.18 -0.44
N TYR A 111 19.44 4.38 -1.66
CA TYR A 111 20.87 4.60 -1.90
C TYR A 111 21.39 5.87 -1.22
N ARG A 112 20.66 6.99 -1.34
CA ARG A 112 21.08 8.27 -0.75
C ARG A 112 20.97 8.31 0.77
N GLY A 113 19.93 7.68 1.32
CA GLY A 113 19.66 7.72 2.76
C GLY A 113 20.41 6.66 3.55
N PHE A 114 20.63 5.48 2.95
CA PHE A 114 21.09 4.28 3.66
C PHE A 114 22.25 3.56 2.97
N GLY A 115 22.68 4.00 1.78
CA GLY A 115 23.82 3.40 1.06
C GLY A 115 23.55 2.01 0.47
N ILE A 116 22.28 1.61 0.35
CA ILE A 116 21.84 0.32 -0.22
C ILE A 116 21.24 0.47 -1.62
#